data_AF-A0AA47ENZ4-F1
#
_entry.id   AF-A0AA47ENZ4-F1
#
_cell.length_a   1.000
_cell.length_b   1.000
_cell.length_c   1.000
_cell.angle_alpha   90.00
_cell.angle_beta   90.00
_cell.angle_gamma   90.00
#
_symmetry.space_group_name_H-M   'P 1'
#
loop_
_entity.id
_entity.type
_entity.pdbx_description
1 polymer ?
#
loop_
_entity_poly.entity_id
_entity_poly.type
_entity_poly.pdbx_seq_one_letter_code
_entity_poly.pdbx_strand_id
1 'polypeptide(L)'
;MILTDRDPTNGNHPLVRRRLINVLDVIEGGVDHEELDADEVIELAEQYGYFVNENTLEPELFAGGLAEDMQEVIREELPRLRRETLNALQQWVDDPAQIDEDLLLRLIERIGKGRFAQALAPSVSEDVCPAYIRSALEHIRDAIA
;
A
#
# COMPACT_ATOMS: atom_id res chain seq x y z
N MET A 1 15.22 6.95 -1.60
CA MET A 1 13.76 6.80 -1.63
C MET A 1 13.35 5.56 -0.85
N ILE A 2 12.30 5.66 -0.05
CA ILE A 2 11.63 4.54 0.62
C ILE A 2 10.14 4.63 0.30
N LEU A 3 9.50 3.51 -0.01
CA LEU A 3 8.05 3.33 -0.07
C LEU A 3 7.67 2.34 1.04
N THR A 4 6.72 2.70 1.90
CA THR A 4 6.36 1.83 3.03
C THR A 4 4.92 2.00 3.46
N ASP A 5 4.34 0.95 4.05
CA ASP A 5 2.96 0.97 4.53
C ASP A 5 2.85 1.70 5.87
N ARG A 6 1.73 2.41 6.11
CA ARG A 6 1.46 3.05 7.42
C ARG A 6 1.27 2.02 8.52
N ASP A 7 0.67 0.88 8.18
CA ASP A 7 0.37 -0.22 9.12
C ASP A 7 -0.37 0.30 10.38
N PRO A 8 -1.62 0.76 10.26
CA PRO A 8 -2.40 1.23 11.39
C PRO A 8 -2.62 0.09 12.39
N THR A 9 -2.51 0.40 13.69
CA THR A 9 -2.80 -0.56 14.76
C THR A 9 -3.98 -0.05 15.58
N ASN A 10 -4.90 -0.95 15.97
CA ASN A 10 -6.11 -0.59 16.70
C ASN A 10 -5.79 0.07 18.06
N GLY A 11 -5.74 1.42 18.08
CA GLY A 11 -5.57 2.24 19.28
C GLY A 11 -4.13 2.55 19.70
N ASN A 12 -3.11 2.15 18.94
CA ASN A 12 -1.71 2.51 19.18
C ASN A 12 -1.15 3.33 17.99
N HIS A 13 0.04 3.92 18.15
CA HIS A 13 0.73 4.56 17.03
C HIS A 13 0.94 3.56 15.88
N PRO A 14 0.79 4.00 14.62
CA PRO A 14 1.05 3.15 13.46
C PRO A 14 2.50 2.66 13.45
N LEU A 15 2.75 1.45 12.96
CA LEU A 15 4.09 0.84 13.02
C LEU A 15 5.13 1.64 12.21
N VAL A 16 4.67 2.42 11.23
CA VAL A 16 5.52 3.27 10.41
C VAL A 16 6.29 4.32 11.22
N ARG A 17 5.74 4.83 12.34
CA ARG A 17 6.41 5.86 13.15
C ARG A 17 7.79 5.38 13.60
N ARG A 18 7.84 4.19 14.22
CA ARG A 18 9.10 3.61 14.70
C ARG A 18 10.04 3.26 13.54
N ARG A 19 9.48 2.81 12.42
CA ARG A 19 10.24 2.49 11.21
C ARG A 19 10.94 3.73 10.64
N LEU A 20 10.24 4.86 10.57
CA LEU A 20 10.77 6.11 10.05
C LEU A 20 11.78 6.76 10.99
N ILE A 21 11.53 6.81 12.30
CA ILE A 21 12.52 7.32 13.28
C ILE A 21 13.87 6.59 13.12
N ASN A 22 13.85 5.25 13.03
CA ASN A 22 15.07 4.47 12.89
C ASN A 22 15.91 4.83 11.64
N VAL A 23 15.26 5.22 10.53
CA VAL A 23 15.98 5.63 9.30
C VAL A 23 16.35 7.11 9.31
N LEU A 24 15.55 7.96 9.95
CA LEU A 24 15.85 9.38 10.15
C LEU A 24 17.05 9.58 11.06
N ASP A 25 17.18 8.81 12.15
CA ASP A 25 18.32 8.89 13.08
C ASP A 25 19.67 8.61 12.38
N VAL A 26 19.65 7.78 11.33
CA VAL A 26 20.85 7.48 10.52
C VAL A 26 21.19 8.64 9.58
N ILE A 27 20.20 9.39 9.10
CA ILE A 27 20.40 10.51 8.16
C ILE A 27 20.70 11.82 8.88
N GLU A 28 19.88 12.19 9.87
CA GLU A 28 19.97 13.48 10.55
C GLU A 28 20.96 13.50 11.72
N GLY A 29 21.39 12.33 12.21
CA GLY A 29 22.50 12.17 13.15
C GLY A 29 22.52 13.16 14.33
N GLY A 30 21.91 12.79 15.45
CA GLY A 30 21.95 13.59 16.69
C GLY A 30 20.77 14.55 16.88
N VAL A 31 19.76 14.46 16.01
CA VAL A 31 18.41 15.00 16.23
C VAL A 31 17.56 13.94 16.92
N ASP A 32 16.80 14.33 17.94
CA ASP A 32 15.86 13.45 18.64
C ASP A 32 14.47 13.59 18.02
N HIS A 33 13.96 12.48 17.46
CA HIS A 33 12.66 12.40 16.81
C HIS A 33 11.58 11.76 17.70
N GLU A 34 11.89 11.37 18.94
CA GLU A 34 10.99 10.59 19.80
C GLU A 34 9.78 11.40 20.32
N GLU A 35 9.85 12.73 20.28
CA GLU A 35 8.74 13.60 20.68
C GLU A 35 7.75 13.89 19.55
N LEU A 36 8.13 13.58 18.30
CA LEU A 36 7.27 13.78 17.14
C LEU A 36 6.17 12.73 17.09
N ASP A 37 4.95 13.13 16.78
CA ASP A 37 3.87 12.19 16.52
C ASP A 37 4.04 11.47 15.16
N ALA A 38 3.12 10.57 14.81
CA ALA A 38 3.26 9.80 13.58
C ALA A 38 3.18 10.67 12.31
N ASP A 39 2.29 11.67 12.29
CA ASP A 39 2.08 12.52 11.13
C ASP A 39 3.24 13.50 10.97
N GLU A 40 3.74 14.06 12.08
CA GLU A 40 4.95 14.90 12.08
C GLU A 40 6.18 14.14 11.57
N VAL A 41 6.37 12.88 11.99
CA VAL A 41 7.47 12.03 11.49
C VAL A 41 7.31 11.75 10.00
N ILE A 42 6.08 11.52 9.51
CA ILE A 42 5.82 11.26 8.09
C ILE A 42 6.13 12.51 7.25
N GLU A 43 5.64 13.69 7.65
CA GLU A 43 5.91 14.96 6.96
C GLU A 43 7.42 15.28 6.89
N LEU A 44 8.16 15.00 7.97
CA LEU A 44 9.62 15.13 7.97
C LEU A 44 10.28 14.12 7.01
N ALA A 45 9.85 12.86 7.06
CA ALA A 45 10.41 11.78 6.26
C ALA A 45 10.22 12.00 4.75
N GLU A 46 9.10 12.61 4.32
CA GLU A 46 8.87 12.95 2.91
C GLU A 46 9.93 13.90 2.34
N GLN A 47 10.49 14.79 3.15
CA GLN A 47 11.58 15.68 2.73
C GLN A 47 12.86 14.91 2.33
N TYR A 48 13.05 13.73 2.90
CA TYR A 48 14.15 12.80 2.60
C TYR A 48 13.77 11.75 1.55
N GLY A 49 12.60 11.88 0.93
CA GLY A 49 12.11 10.97 -0.10
C GLY A 49 11.59 9.65 0.47
N TYR A 50 11.08 9.65 1.70
CA TYR A 50 10.44 8.51 2.33
C TYR A 50 8.92 8.72 2.34
N PHE A 51 8.21 7.89 1.58
CA PHE A 51 6.78 8.06 1.35
C PHE A 51 6.01 6.91 1.96
N VAL A 52 4.90 7.26 2.59
CA VAL A 52 4.03 6.37 3.34
C VAL A 52 2.63 6.43 2.73
N ASN A 53 1.96 5.28 2.58
CA ASN A 53 0.54 5.28 2.21
C ASN A 53 -0.38 5.46 3.41
N GLU A 54 -1.69 5.46 3.24
CA GLU A 54 -2.62 5.60 4.37
C GLU A 54 -2.91 4.28 5.11
N ASN A 55 -2.71 3.14 4.45
CA ASN A 55 -3.00 1.83 5.03
C ASN A 55 -1.98 0.77 4.58
N THR A 56 -2.34 0.00 3.54
CA THR A 56 -1.52 -1.02 2.87
C THR A 56 -1.78 -0.93 1.37
N LEU A 57 -0.83 -1.38 0.57
CA LEU A 57 -0.89 -1.22 -0.90
C LEU A 57 -2.13 -1.88 -1.52
N GLU A 58 -2.47 -3.12 -1.16
CA GLU A 58 -3.49 -3.88 -1.89
C GLU A 58 -4.92 -3.32 -1.75
N PRO A 59 -5.42 -2.97 -0.55
CA PRO A 59 -6.71 -2.28 -0.40
C PRO A 59 -6.73 -0.91 -1.10
N GLU A 60 -5.61 -0.17 -1.08
CA GLU A 60 -5.51 1.13 -1.75
C GLU A 60 -5.61 0.99 -3.27
N LEU A 61 -4.92 0.01 -3.87
CA LEU A 61 -5.07 -0.29 -5.31
C LEU A 61 -6.51 -0.72 -5.64
N PHE A 62 -7.13 -1.52 -4.78
CA PHE A 62 -8.49 -1.99 -4.99
C PHE A 62 -9.48 -0.83 -5.02
N ALA A 63 -9.45 0.04 -4.01
CA ALA A 63 -10.30 1.23 -3.95
C ALA A 63 -9.90 2.30 -4.98
N GLY A 64 -8.65 2.31 -5.42
CA GLY A 64 -8.05 3.26 -6.37
C GLY A 64 -8.32 2.97 -7.84
N GLY A 65 -9.26 2.07 -8.16
CA GLY A 65 -9.73 1.82 -9.53
C GLY A 65 -9.28 0.50 -10.14
N LEU A 66 -8.50 -0.33 -9.44
CA LEU A 66 -8.08 -1.65 -9.93
C LEU A 66 -8.95 -2.82 -9.43
N ALA A 67 -10.12 -2.54 -8.84
CA ALA A 67 -10.99 -3.57 -8.28
C ALA A 67 -11.33 -4.71 -9.27
N GLU A 68 -11.72 -4.36 -10.50
CA GLU A 68 -12.08 -5.33 -11.55
C GLU A 68 -10.87 -6.18 -11.98
N ASP A 69 -9.73 -5.55 -12.27
CA ASP A 69 -8.50 -6.24 -12.66
C ASP A 69 -7.99 -7.16 -11.53
N MET A 70 -8.01 -6.69 -10.29
CA MET A 70 -7.66 -7.49 -9.12
C MET A 70 -8.60 -8.69 -8.96
N GLN A 71 -9.90 -8.52 -9.20
CA GLN A 71 -10.86 -9.62 -9.20
C GLN A 71 -10.52 -10.65 -10.28
N GLU A 72 -10.20 -10.22 -11.50
CA GLU A 72 -9.84 -11.10 -12.61
C GLU A 72 -8.60 -11.92 -12.27
N VAL A 73 -7.51 -11.27 -11.83
CA VAL A 73 -6.28 -11.95 -11.39
C VAL A 73 -6.55 -12.98 -10.31
N ILE A 74 -7.37 -12.64 -9.29
CA ILE A 74 -7.71 -13.58 -8.21
C ILE A 74 -8.46 -14.81 -8.77
N ARG A 75 -9.38 -14.61 -9.72
CA ARG A 75 -10.18 -15.69 -10.31
C ARG A 75 -9.34 -16.59 -11.21
N GLU A 76 -8.40 -16.03 -11.95
CA GLU A 76 -7.49 -16.78 -12.82
C GLU A 76 -6.51 -17.64 -12.01
N GLU A 77 -5.88 -17.05 -11.00
CA GLU A 77 -4.88 -17.73 -10.16
C GLU A 77 -5.54 -18.72 -9.17
N LEU A 78 -6.78 -18.45 -8.73
CA LEU A 78 -7.54 -19.31 -7.82
C LEU A 78 -8.87 -19.79 -8.46
N PRO A 79 -8.84 -20.65 -9.50
CA PRO A 79 -10.04 -21.02 -10.28
C PRO A 79 -11.06 -21.88 -9.51
N ARG A 80 -10.71 -22.35 -8.30
CA ARG A 80 -11.55 -23.21 -7.44
C ARG A 80 -12.01 -22.49 -6.18
N LEU A 81 -12.15 -21.17 -6.23
CA LEU A 81 -12.77 -20.41 -5.14
C LEU A 81 -14.22 -20.85 -4.91
N ARG A 82 -14.64 -20.80 -3.64
CA ARG A 82 -16.02 -21.12 -3.28
C ARG A 82 -16.95 -20.01 -3.78
N ARG A 83 -18.23 -20.35 -3.96
CA ARG A 83 -19.23 -19.40 -4.47
C ARG A 83 -19.36 -18.18 -3.58
N GLU A 84 -19.26 -18.37 -2.27
CA GLU A 84 -19.33 -17.31 -1.26
C GLU A 84 -18.21 -16.28 -1.45
N THR A 85 -16.97 -16.74 -1.70
CA THR A 85 -15.83 -15.85 -1.94
C THR A 85 -15.97 -15.11 -3.27
N LEU A 86 -16.47 -15.77 -4.32
CA LEU A 86 -16.72 -15.13 -5.61
C LEU A 86 -17.80 -14.04 -5.49
N ASN A 87 -18.85 -14.30 -4.73
CA ASN A 87 -19.90 -13.30 -4.47
C ASN A 87 -19.35 -12.12 -3.65
N ALA A 88 -18.51 -12.37 -2.65
CA ALA A 88 -17.86 -11.31 -1.87
C ALA A 88 -16.96 -10.44 -2.76
N LEU A 89 -16.12 -11.06 -3.60
CA LEU A 89 -15.29 -10.31 -4.56
C LEU A 89 -16.14 -9.43 -5.49
N GLN A 90 -17.26 -9.96 -6.01
CA GLN A 90 -18.16 -9.15 -6.85
C GLN A 90 -18.78 -8.00 -6.06
N GLN A 91 -19.23 -8.24 -4.83
CA GLN A 91 -19.77 -7.20 -3.96
C GLN A 91 -18.74 -6.09 -3.70
N TRP A 92 -17.46 -6.42 -3.52
CA TRP A 92 -16.41 -5.42 -3.32
C TRP A 92 -16.11 -4.63 -4.60
N VAL A 93 -16.17 -5.27 -5.77
CA VAL A 93 -16.06 -4.53 -7.04
C VAL A 93 -17.22 -3.55 -7.19
N ASP A 94 -18.44 -3.98 -6.86
CA ASP A 94 -19.63 -3.13 -6.96
C ASP A 94 -19.63 -1.99 -5.92
N ASP A 95 -19.05 -2.23 -4.73
CA ASP A 95 -18.89 -1.25 -3.66
C ASP A 95 -17.55 -1.46 -2.89
N PRO A 96 -16.45 -0.81 -3.33
CA PRO A 96 -15.13 -0.96 -2.72
C PRO A 96 -15.06 -0.54 -1.25
N ALA A 97 -16.00 0.29 -0.77
CA ALA A 97 -16.03 0.69 0.63
C ALA A 97 -16.46 -0.45 1.58
N GLN A 98 -17.01 -1.53 1.05
CA GLN A 98 -17.43 -2.72 1.82
C GLN A 98 -16.40 -3.86 1.79
N ILE A 99 -15.18 -3.57 1.37
CA ILE A 99 -14.14 -4.59 1.26
C ILE A 99 -13.80 -5.21 2.63
N ASP A 100 -13.67 -6.53 2.65
CA ASP A 100 -13.04 -7.26 3.76
C ASP A 100 -11.54 -7.35 3.46
N GLU A 101 -10.77 -6.39 3.97
CA GLU A 101 -9.32 -6.28 3.74
C GLU A 101 -8.57 -7.55 4.17
N ASP A 102 -8.95 -8.15 5.31
CA ASP A 102 -8.34 -9.38 5.82
C ASP A 102 -8.56 -10.56 4.85
N LEU A 103 -9.75 -10.66 4.25
CA LEU A 103 -10.01 -11.69 3.25
C LEU A 103 -9.28 -11.39 1.94
N LEU A 104 -9.26 -10.14 1.46
CA LEU A 104 -8.49 -9.75 0.27
C LEU A 104 -7.01 -10.14 0.44
N LEU A 105 -6.38 -9.72 1.53
CA LEU A 105 -4.97 -10.01 1.81
C LEU A 105 -4.70 -11.51 1.91
N ARG A 106 -5.61 -12.30 2.51
CA ARG A 106 -5.48 -13.77 2.55
C ARG A 106 -5.57 -14.42 1.16
N LEU A 107 -6.38 -13.88 0.26
CA LEU A 107 -6.47 -14.37 -1.12
C LEU A 107 -5.17 -14.07 -1.88
N ILE A 108 -4.66 -12.86 -1.76
CA ILE A 108 -3.41 -12.42 -2.39
C ILE A 108 -2.21 -13.22 -1.83
N GLU A 109 -2.15 -13.44 -0.52
CA GLU A 109 -1.10 -14.24 0.11
C GLU A 109 -1.12 -15.69 -0.38
N ARG A 110 -2.31 -16.26 -0.60
CA ARG A 110 -2.47 -17.61 -1.16
C ARG A 110 -1.95 -17.72 -2.60
N ILE A 111 -2.03 -16.66 -3.39
CA ILE A 111 -1.44 -16.56 -4.74
C ILE A 111 0.07 -16.33 -4.63
N GLY A 112 0.48 -15.54 -3.63
CA GLY A 112 1.82 -15.00 -3.42
C GLY A 112 1.90 -13.58 -3.96
N LYS A 113 2.17 -12.61 -3.08
CA LYS A 113 2.18 -11.16 -3.39
C LYS A 113 2.98 -10.80 -4.65
N GLY A 114 4.17 -11.37 -4.82
CA GLY A 114 5.00 -11.11 -6.01
C GLY A 114 4.39 -11.63 -7.31
N ARG A 115 3.74 -12.80 -7.28
CA ARG A 115 3.03 -13.36 -8.44
C ARG A 115 1.79 -12.54 -8.76
N PHE A 116 1.01 -12.18 -7.74
CA PHE A 116 -0.16 -11.33 -7.88
C PHE A 116 0.20 -9.98 -8.50
N ALA A 117 1.22 -9.30 -7.97
CA ALA A 117 1.69 -8.02 -8.51
C ALA A 117 2.16 -8.12 -9.97
N GLN A 118 2.86 -9.21 -10.33
CA GLN A 118 3.28 -9.45 -11.71
C GLN A 118 2.10 -9.65 -12.66
N ALA A 119 1.05 -10.34 -12.20
CA ALA A 119 -0.17 -10.55 -12.99
C ALA A 119 -1.01 -9.28 -13.11
N LEU A 120 -1.01 -8.41 -12.09
CA LEU A 120 -1.73 -7.13 -12.09
C LEU A 120 -1.00 -6.02 -12.86
N ALA A 121 0.33 -6.08 -12.96
CA ALA A 121 1.15 -5.04 -13.58
C ALA A 121 0.73 -4.62 -15.01
N PRO A 122 0.22 -5.49 -15.90
CA PRO A 122 -0.27 -5.08 -17.22
C PRO A 122 -1.53 -4.20 -17.19
N SER A 123 -2.31 -4.25 -16.11
CA SER A 123 -3.55 -3.48 -15.95
C SER A 123 -3.33 -2.08 -15.38
N VAL A 124 -2.12 -1.77 -14.89
CA VAL A 124 -1.86 -0.47 -14.27
C VAL A 124 -1.73 0.63 -15.33
N SER A 125 -2.32 1.77 -15.02
CA SER A 125 -2.27 2.99 -15.82
C SER A 125 -1.86 4.18 -14.94
N GLU A 126 -1.64 5.34 -15.56
CA GLU A 126 -1.25 6.53 -14.83
C GLU A 126 -2.34 6.96 -13.83
N ASP A 127 -3.60 6.88 -14.21
CA ASP A 127 -4.76 7.35 -13.43
C ASP A 127 -5.03 6.53 -12.16
N VAL A 128 -4.57 5.28 -12.10
CA VAL A 128 -4.73 4.39 -10.94
C VAL A 128 -3.47 4.31 -10.07
N CYS A 129 -2.43 5.09 -10.39
CA CYS A 129 -1.19 5.10 -9.62
C CYS A 129 -1.39 5.82 -8.27
N PRO A 130 -1.19 5.14 -7.12
CA PRO A 130 -1.29 5.77 -5.80
C PRO A 130 -0.40 7.00 -5.67
N ALA A 131 -0.91 8.02 -4.98
CA ALA A 131 -0.24 9.32 -4.86
C ALA A 131 1.17 9.19 -4.26
N TYR A 132 1.33 8.38 -3.21
CA TYR A 132 2.63 8.17 -2.56
C TYR A 132 3.67 7.52 -3.49
N ILE A 133 3.25 6.62 -4.38
CA ILE A 133 4.13 6.01 -5.40
C ILE A 133 4.53 7.05 -6.44
N ARG A 134 3.58 7.87 -6.92
CA ARG A 134 3.88 8.95 -7.87
C ARG A 134 4.87 9.94 -7.29
N SER A 135 4.60 10.46 -6.09
CA SER A 135 5.48 11.41 -5.40
C SER A 135 6.89 10.86 -5.24
N ALA A 136 7.01 9.56 -4.91
CA ALA A 136 8.29 8.90 -4.78
C ALA A 136 9.06 8.81 -6.11
N LEU A 137 8.38 8.39 -7.18
CA LEU A 137 8.96 8.31 -8.53
C LEU A 137 9.41 9.69 -9.05
N GLU A 138 8.63 10.74 -8.80
CA GLU A 138 8.99 12.11 -9.15
C GLU A 138 10.19 12.60 -8.34
N HIS A 139 10.20 12.36 -7.03
CA HIS A 139 11.29 12.75 -6.14
C HIS A 139 12.63 12.11 -6.56
N ILE A 140 12.64 10.80 -6.84
CA ILE A 140 13.88 10.12 -7.26
C ILE A 140 14.33 10.52 -8.66
N ARG A 141 13.39 10.77 -9.59
CA ARG A 141 13.72 11.29 -10.93
C ARG A 141 14.42 12.64 -10.81
N ASP A 142 13.87 13.56 -10.02
CA ASP A 142 14.39 14.91 -9.88
C ASP A 142 15.73 14.94 -9.12
N ALA A 143 15.97 13.99 -8.21
CA ALA A 143 17.25 13.83 -7.51
C ALA A 143 18.40 13.30 -8.40
N ILE A 144 18.08 12.64 -9.53
CA ILE A 144 19.06 12.06 -10.47
C ILE A 144 19.30 12.95 -11.70
N ALA A 145 18.37 13.86 -12.01
CA ALA A 145 18.44 14.79 -13.14
C ALA A 145 19.46 15.92 -12.94
#